data_AF-A0A1E5RM95-F1
#
_entry.id   AF-A0A1E5RM95-F1
#
_cell.length_a   1.000
_cell.length_b   1.000
_cell.length_c   1.000
_cell.angle_alpha   90.00
_cell.angle_beta   90.00
_cell.angle_gamma   90.00
#
_symmetry.space_group_name_H-M   'P 1'
#
loop_
_entity.id
_entity.type
_entity.pdbx_description
1 polymer ?
#
loop_
_entity_poly.entity_id
_entity_poly.type
_entity_poly.pdbx_seq_one_letter_code
_entity_poly.pdbx_strand_id
1 'polypeptide(L)'
;MAKSYKNEKSVTSTLVNNLLNNVLPGISNNADIQGVEYDDPNDILAQKKSSKFKNLNKKKHTVQLINDSLKKRALIDNLKQDGILKKQKQKLRKSIKQNTKDKQQLIQNATLQNLKEHFKTGNLTADEQKQLNKMIKKEVLKLKQWDIDYELKDDLKELQHDILLVTDPKYAESLKRKQLKKNKSKKKSHTSNPDSLVNQYKGLTPGLAPVDMEDSDSEEFDDGDMDLPVDDYQE
;
A
#
# COMPACT_ATOMS: atom_id res chain seq x y z
N MET A 1 -24.85 -29.05 45.51
CA MET A 1 -23.49 -29.64 45.52
C MET A 1 -22.70 -29.22 44.26
N ALA A 2 -22.21 -27.98 44.15
CA ALA A 2 -21.51 -27.52 42.92
C ALA A 2 -20.24 -26.66 43.18
N LYS A 3 -19.79 -26.53 44.44
CA LYS A 3 -18.68 -25.64 44.83
C LYS A 3 -17.28 -26.31 44.82
N SER A 4 -17.19 -27.64 44.76
CA SER A 4 -15.91 -28.38 44.83
C SER A 4 -15.11 -28.35 43.51
N TYR A 5 -15.77 -28.51 42.35
CA TYR A 5 -15.11 -28.60 41.04
C TYR A 5 -14.37 -27.34 40.56
N LYS A 6 -14.70 -26.15 41.07
CA LYS A 6 -14.00 -24.91 40.68
C LYS A 6 -12.62 -24.81 41.34
N ASN A 7 -12.49 -25.32 42.57
CA ASN A 7 -11.21 -25.31 43.29
C ASN A 7 -10.23 -26.32 42.66
N GLU A 8 -10.69 -27.50 42.26
CA GLU A 8 -9.83 -28.49 41.60
C GLU A 8 -9.29 -27.99 40.26
N LYS A 9 -10.11 -27.28 39.45
CA LYS A 9 -9.64 -26.66 38.19
C LYS A 9 -8.61 -25.55 38.42
N SER A 10 -8.77 -24.77 39.50
CA SER A 10 -7.81 -23.73 39.87
C SER A 10 -6.49 -24.34 40.35
N VAL A 11 -6.55 -25.35 41.22
CA VAL A 11 -5.38 -26.06 41.75
C VAL A 11 -4.63 -26.79 40.64
N THR A 12 -5.35 -27.47 39.74
CA THR A 12 -4.74 -28.15 38.57
C THR A 12 -4.15 -27.15 37.58
N SER A 13 -4.81 -26.02 37.29
CA SER A 13 -4.24 -24.94 36.47
C SER A 13 -2.96 -24.37 37.11
N THR A 14 -2.96 -24.16 38.42
CA THR A 14 -1.78 -23.66 39.17
C THR A 14 -0.64 -24.67 39.14
N LEU A 15 -0.94 -25.96 39.32
CA LEU A 15 0.03 -27.06 39.25
C LEU A 15 0.60 -27.18 37.83
N VAL A 16 -0.25 -27.14 36.80
CA VAL A 16 0.15 -27.16 35.39
C VAL A 16 0.99 -25.93 35.04
N ASN A 17 0.65 -24.74 35.51
CA ASN A 17 1.45 -23.54 35.29
C ASN A 17 2.83 -23.65 35.97
N ASN A 18 2.89 -24.21 37.18
CA ASN A 18 4.16 -24.47 37.87
C ASN A 18 4.99 -25.56 37.15
N LEU A 19 4.34 -26.58 36.59
CA LEU A 19 4.97 -27.66 35.79
C LEU A 19 5.39 -27.20 34.38
N LEU A 20 4.70 -26.24 33.78
CA LEU A 20 5.10 -25.65 32.50
C LEU A 20 6.34 -24.76 32.67
N ASN A 21 6.47 -24.13 33.84
CA ASN A 21 7.68 -23.39 34.22
C ASN A 21 8.85 -24.34 34.58
N ASN A 22 8.55 -25.50 35.16
CA ASN A 22 9.50 -26.56 35.49
C ASN A 22 9.26 -27.77 34.58
N VAL A 23 9.71 -27.70 33.32
CA VAL A 23 9.47 -28.72 32.28
C VAL A 23 9.99 -30.09 32.74
N LEU A 24 9.13 -30.89 33.38
CA LEU A 24 9.45 -32.26 33.77
C LEU A 24 9.24 -33.20 32.57
N PRO A 25 10.17 -34.13 32.31
CA PRO A 25 9.96 -35.19 31.33
C PRO A 25 8.92 -36.20 31.85
N GLY A 26 7.74 -36.23 31.24
CA GLY A 26 6.72 -37.24 31.57
C GLY A 26 5.27 -36.88 31.23
N ILE A 27 4.98 -35.62 30.85
CA ILE A 27 3.63 -35.19 30.42
C ILE A 27 3.67 -34.87 28.93
N SER A 28 3.99 -35.87 28.11
CA SER A 28 3.66 -35.82 26.68
C SER A 28 2.27 -36.40 26.52
N ASN A 29 1.29 -35.55 26.21
CA ASN A 29 0.11 -36.01 25.50
C ASN A 29 0.61 -36.55 24.16
N ASN A 30 0.83 -37.86 24.10
CA ASN A 30 1.22 -38.58 22.91
C ASN A 30 0.00 -38.69 21.99
N ALA A 31 -0.14 -37.70 21.12
CA ALA A 31 -0.74 -37.89 19.82
C ALA A 31 0.24 -37.27 18.82
N ASP A 32 0.67 -38.09 17.86
CA ASP A 32 1.38 -37.71 16.63
C ASP A 32 2.85 -37.30 16.74
N ILE A 33 3.73 -38.30 16.92
CA ILE A 33 5.02 -38.33 16.21
C ILE A 33 5.26 -39.77 15.72
N GLN A 34 4.51 -40.18 14.70
CA GLN A 34 5.00 -41.17 13.75
C GLN A 34 5.83 -40.41 12.70
N GLY A 35 7.01 -40.93 12.38
CA GLY A 35 7.89 -40.43 11.33
C GLY A 35 9.07 -39.64 11.88
N VAL A 36 10.24 -40.28 11.95
CA VAL A 36 11.28 -40.21 10.91
C VAL A 36 12.30 -41.31 11.25
N GLU A 37 12.22 -42.43 10.54
CA GLU A 37 13.39 -43.26 10.23
C GLU A 37 14.30 -42.46 9.30
N TYR A 38 15.61 -42.49 9.54
CA TYR A 38 16.66 -42.91 8.61
C TYR A 38 18.00 -42.73 9.35
N ASP A 39 18.55 -43.83 9.86
CA ASP A 39 19.94 -43.89 10.31
C ASP A 39 20.83 -43.96 9.06
N ASP A 40 21.59 -42.90 8.80
CA ASP A 40 22.58 -42.83 7.71
C ASP A 40 23.83 -43.66 8.09
N PRO A 41 24.19 -44.70 7.33
CA PRO A 41 25.30 -45.60 7.68
C PRO A 41 26.71 -44.97 7.57
N ASN A 42 26.83 -43.72 7.12
CA ASN A 42 28.12 -43.07 6.86
C ASN A 42 28.48 -41.92 7.83
N ASP A 43 27.88 -41.84 9.03
CA ASP A 43 28.30 -40.82 10.00
C ASP A 43 29.67 -41.15 10.64
N ILE A 44 30.73 -40.59 10.06
CA ILE A 44 32.14 -40.73 10.48
C ILE A 44 32.36 -40.22 11.92
N LEU A 45 31.42 -39.43 12.49
CA LEU A 45 31.45 -39.01 13.90
C LEU A 45 31.13 -40.14 14.90
N ALA A 46 30.47 -41.22 14.46
CA ALA A 46 30.16 -42.36 15.32
C ALA A 46 31.38 -43.26 15.56
N GLN A 47 32.31 -43.34 14.60
CA GLN A 47 33.45 -44.27 14.68
C GLN A 47 34.62 -43.75 15.55
N LYS A 48 34.82 -42.43 15.67
CA LYS A 48 35.91 -41.84 16.49
C LYS A 48 35.65 -41.80 18.00
N LYS A 49 34.47 -42.23 18.48
CA LYS A 49 34.17 -42.30 19.93
C LYS A 49 34.58 -43.62 20.59
N SER A 50 35.06 -44.61 19.83
CA SER A 50 35.29 -45.98 20.32
C SER A 50 36.58 -46.18 21.14
N SER A 51 37.56 -45.26 21.10
CA SER A 51 38.83 -45.45 21.82
C SER A 51 38.82 -44.95 23.28
N LYS A 52 37.78 -44.24 23.73
CA LYS A 52 37.66 -43.72 25.12
C LYS A 52 36.84 -44.61 26.07
N PHE A 53 36.30 -45.73 25.60
CA PHE A 53 35.45 -46.62 26.42
C PHE A 53 36.14 -47.90 26.91
N LYS A 54 37.46 -48.05 26.74
CA LYS A 54 38.20 -49.27 27.15
C LYS A 54 38.37 -49.47 28.67
N ASN A 55 37.70 -48.70 29.53
CA ASN A 55 37.74 -48.86 31.00
C ASN A 55 36.37 -49.18 31.59
N LEU A 56 35.68 -50.20 31.08
CA LEU A 56 34.33 -50.59 31.53
C LEU A 56 34.24 -52.03 32.06
N ASN A 57 35.30 -52.58 32.66
CA ASN A 57 35.23 -53.85 33.36
C ASN A 57 35.54 -53.73 34.86
N LYS A 58 34.96 -52.73 35.53
CA LYS A 58 34.76 -52.77 36.99
C LYS A 58 33.26 -52.79 37.21
N LYS A 59 32.76 -53.85 37.86
CA LYS A 59 31.35 -53.99 38.28
C LYS A 59 31.00 -52.80 39.16
N LYS A 60 30.46 -51.73 38.56
CA LYS A 60 29.96 -50.58 39.31
C LYS A 60 28.80 -51.04 40.15
N HIS A 61 28.76 -50.61 41.41
CA HIS A 61 27.62 -50.87 42.28
C HIS A 61 26.35 -50.29 41.64
N THR A 62 25.21 -50.93 41.81
CA THR A 62 23.92 -50.53 41.23
C THR A 62 23.61 -49.04 41.49
N VAL A 63 23.93 -48.55 42.68
CA VAL A 63 23.79 -47.15 43.07
C VAL A 63 24.65 -46.19 42.22
N GLN A 64 25.84 -46.59 41.81
CA GLN A 64 26.71 -45.78 40.94
C GLN A 64 26.15 -45.70 39.51
N LEU A 65 25.57 -46.79 39.00
CA LEU A 65 24.89 -46.80 37.70
C LEU A 65 23.63 -45.92 37.72
N ILE A 66 22.88 -45.93 38.82
CA ILE A 66 21.71 -45.05 39.03
C ILE A 66 22.14 -43.58 39.08
N ASN A 67 23.23 -43.25 39.79
CA ASN A 67 23.73 -41.87 39.84
C ASN A 67 24.21 -41.38 38.46
N ASP A 68 24.95 -42.21 37.73
CA ASP A 68 25.42 -41.90 36.38
C ASP A 68 24.24 -41.73 35.39
N SER A 69 23.18 -42.53 35.51
CA SER A 69 21.99 -42.40 34.66
C SER A 69 21.16 -41.16 35.00
N LEU A 70 21.01 -40.81 36.29
CA LEU A 70 20.34 -39.59 36.73
C LEU A 70 21.07 -38.33 36.25
N LYS A 71 22.41 -38.30 36.33
CA LYS A 71 23.22 -37.19 35.81
C LYS A 71 23.08 -37.03 34.30
N LYS A 72 23.12 -38.12 33.54
CA LYS A 72 22.91 -38.08 32.08
C LYS A 72 21.50 -37.60 31.73
N ARG A 73 20.48 -38.06 32.48
CA ARG A 73 19.10 -37.63 32.30
C ARG A 73 18.93 -36.13 32.55
N ALA A 74 19.48 -35.61 33.65
CA ALA A 74 19.45 -34.17 33.94
C ALA A 74 20.06 -33.31 32.82
N LEU A 75 21.17 -33.76 32.21
CA LEU A 75 21.79 -33.05 31.08
C LEU A 75 20.90 -33.07 29.82
N ILE A 76 20.30 -34.22 29.49
CA ILE A 76 19.39 -34.35 28.35
C ILE A 76 18.12 -33.53 28.55
N ASP A 77 17.59 -33.51 29.78
CA ASP A 77 16.39 -32.76 30.15
C ASP A 77 16.61 -31.25 30.01
N ASN A 78 17.75 -30.72 30.51
CA ASN A 78 18.11 -29.31 30.34
C ASN A 78 18.21 -28.90 28.86
N LEU A 79 18.89 -29.71 28.03
CA LEU A 79 19.03 -29.44 26.59
C LEU A 79 17.68 -29.46 25.84
N LYS A 80 16.78 -30.38 26.20
CA LYS A 80 15.45 -30.50 25.58
C LYS A 80 14.48 -29.43 26.09
N GLN A 81 14.56 -29.03 27.36
CA GLN A 81 13.72 -28.00 27.97
C GLN A 81 13.84 -26.66 27.22
N ASP A 82 15.05 -26.23 26.89
CA ASP A 82 15.28 -24.99 26.14
C ASP A 82 14.62 -25.01 24.75
N GLY A 83 14.72 -26.15 24.04
CA GLY A 83 14.07 -26.33 22.74
C GLY A 83 12.55 -26.29 22.83
N ILE A 84 11.98 -26.92 23.86
CA ILE A 84 10.53 -26.94 24.12
C ILE A 84 10.04 -25.54 24.47
N LEU A 85 10.73 -24.83 25.37
CA LEU A 85 10.40 -23.46 25.76
C LEU A 85 10.48 -22.49 24.58
N LYS A 86 11.50 -22.62 23.71
CA LYS A 86 11.61 -21.82 22.47
C LYS A 86 10.42 -22.07 21.54
N LYS A 87 10.05 -23.34 21.31
CA LYS A 87 8.89 -23.71 20.48
C LYS A 87 7.58 -23.18 21.07
N GLN A 88 7.37 -23.29 22.38
CA GLN A 88 6.20 -22.75 23.07
C GLN A 88 6.11 -21.22 22.97
N LYS A 89 7.21 -20.51 23.23
CA LYS A 89 7.28 -19.04 23.05
C LYS A 89 6.98 -18.63 21.61
N GLN A 90 7.49 -19.38 20.61
CA GLN A 90 7.20 -19.12 19.21
C GLN A 90 5.73 -19.35 18.87
N LYS A 91 5.11 -20.44 19.35
CA LYS A 91 3.67 -20.70 19.18
C LYS A 91 2.83 -19.60 19.82
N LEU A 92 3.18 -19.17 21.03
CA LEU A 92 2.50 -18.07 21.72
C LEU A 92 2.60 -16.77 20.92
N ARG A 93 3.79 -16.40 20.43
CA ARG A 93 3.99 -15.21 19.58
C ARG A 93 3.16 -15.27 18.29
N LYS A 94 3.10 -16.43 17.64
CA LYS A 94 2.26 -16.64 16.44
C LYS A 94 0.77 -16.47 16.76
N SER A 95 0.31 -17.06 17.87
CA SER A 95 -1.07 -16.93 18.33
C SER A 95 -1.45 -15.48 18.66
N ILE A 96 -0.60 -14.76 19.40
CA ILE A 96 -0.80 -13.34 19.69
C ILE A 96 -0.86 -12.53 18.40
N LYS A 97 0.08 -12.75 17.46
CA LYS A 97 0.09 -12.06 16.17
C LYS A 97 -1.18 -12.32 15.37
N GLN A 98 -1.67 -13.56 15.35
CA GLN A 98 -2.92 -13.88 14.65
C GLN A 98 -4.11 -13.17 15.31
N ASN A 99 -4.25 -13.27 16.62
CA ASN A 99 -5.32 -12.60 17.36
C ASN A 99 -5.29 -11.07 17.16
N THR A 100 -4.11 -10.45 17.13
CA THR A 100 -4.01 -9.02 16.82
C THR A 100 -4.48 -8.67 15.40
N LYS A 101 -4.21 -9.53 14.41
CA LYS A 101 -4.71 -9.35 13.05
C LYS A 101 -6.23 -9.51 12.98
N ASP A 102 -6.76 -10.54 13.63
CA ASP A 102 -8.20 -10.82 13.64
C ASP A 102 -8.97 -9.66 14.30
N LYS A 103 -8.45 -9.13 15.42
CA LYS A 103 -8.99 -7.93 16.07
C LYS A 103 -8.91 -6.70 15.16
N GLN A 104 -7.80 -6.49 14.48
CA GLN A 104 -7.66 -5.38 13.53
C GLN A 104 -8.66 -5.49 12.37
N GLN A 105 -8.86 -6.69 11.82
CA GLN A 105 -9.86 -6.94 10.78
C GLN A 105 -11.28 -6.69 11.29
N LEU A 106 -11.60 -7.13 12.51
CA LEU A 106 -12.89 -6.88 13.12
C LEU A 106 -13.16 -5.37 13.26
N ILE A 107 -12.18 -4.62 13.77
CA ILE A 107 -12.28 -3.16 13.90
C ILE A 107 -12.45 -2.53 12.53
N GLN A 108 -11.66 -2.91 11.53
CA GLN A 108 -11.78 -2.38 10.16
C GLN A 108 -13.17 -2.64 9.58
N ASN A 109 -13.70 -3.86 9.72
CA ASN A 109 -15.04 -4.20 9.26
C ASN A 109 -16.13 -3.37 9.96
N ALA A 110 -16.03 -3.21 11.29
CA ALA A 110 -16.95 -2.37 12.04
C ALA A 110 -16.88 -0.91 11.60
N THR A 111 -15.67 -0.34 11.45
CA THR A 111 -15.50 1.04 10.97
C THR A 111 -16.07 1.24 9.57
N LEU A 112 -15.91 0.25 8.69
CA LEU A 112 -16.45 0.28 7.33
C LEU A 112 -17.97 0.22 7.35
N GLN A 113 -18.56 -0.61 8.20
CA GLN A 113 -20.00 -0.69 8.36
C GLN A 113 -20.58 0.64 8.87
N ASN A 114 -20.01 1.20 9.93
CA ASN A 114 -20.44 2.50 10.45
C ASN A 114 -20.34 3.59 9.38
N LEU A 115 -19.23 3.63 8.64
CA LEU A 115 -19.03 4.61 7.58
C LEU A 115 -20.08 4.47 6.47
N LYS A 116 -20.45 3.23 6.09
CA LYS A 116 -21.54 2.97 5.13
C LYS A 116 -22.89 3.44 5.65
N GLU A 117 -23.18 3.21 6.92
CA GLU A 117 -24.43 3.64 7.55
C GLU A 117 -24.51 5.16 7.63
N HIS A 118 -23.47 5.82 8.12
CA HIS A 118 -23.37 7.28 8.22
C HIS A 118 -23.41 7.97 6.85
N PHE A 119 -22.80 7.36 5.84
CA PHE A 119 -22.88 7.85 4.47
C PHE A 119 -24.30 7.78 3.92
N LYS A 120 -25.04 6.69 4.19
CA LYS A 120 -26.45 6.55 3.78
C LYS A 120 -27.38 7.53 4.48
N THR A 121 -27.14 7.80 5.76
CA THR A 121 -27.95 8.75 6.55
C THR A 121 -27.54 10.21 6.34
N GLY A 122 -26.41 10.45 5.67
CA GLY A 122 -25.87 11.80 5.42
C GLY A 122 -25.20 12.44 6.65
N ASN A 123 -25.01 11.69 7.75
CA ASN A 123 -24.42 12.18 8.99
C ASN A 123 -22.94 11.75 9.11
N LEU A 124 -22.12 12.14 8.13
CA LEU A 124 -20.71 11.78 8.09
C LEU A 124 -19.88 12.78 8.94
N THR A 125 -19.09 12.27 9.88
CA THR A 125 -18.19 13.10 10.69
C THR A 125 -17.01 13.60 9.85
N ALA A 126 -16.39 14.73 10.21
CA ALA A 126 -15.22 15.27 9.50
C ALA A 126 -14.06 14.25 9.37
N ASP A 127 -13.81 13.47 10.43
CA ASP A 127 -12.79 12.43 10.43
C ASP A 127 -13.14 11.26 9.50
N GLU A 128 -14.40 10.84 9.50
CA GLU A 128 -14.93 9.79 8.62
C GLU A 128 -14.88 10.22 7.15
N GLN A 129 -15.17 11.50 6.88
CA GLN A 129 -15.06 12.08 5.54
C GLN A 129 -13.60 12.10 5.05
N LYS A 130 -12.66 12.47 5.93
CA LYS A 130 -11.22 12.42 5.62
C LYS A 130 -10.76 10.99 5.35
N GLN A 131 -11.24 10.03 6.15
CA GLN A 131 -10.95 8.60 5.95
C GLN A 131 -11.53 8.09 4.62
N LEU A 132 -12.79 8.40 4.32
CA LEU A 132 -13.46 8.05 3.07
C LEU A 132 -12.70 8.63 1.87
N ASN A 133 -12.37 9.91 1.90
CA ASN A 133 -11.59 10.56 0.84
C ASN A 133 -10.22 9.91 0.64
N LYS A 134 -9.56 9.48 1.72
CA LYS A 134 -8.29 8.75 1.63
C LYS A 134 -8.49 7.37 0.97
N MET A 135 -9.57 6.66 1.28
CA MET A 135 -9.91 5.39 0.65
C MET A 135 -10.21 5.57 -0.84
N ILE A 136 -11.05 6.56 -1.19
CA ILE A 136 -11.39 6.89 -2.57
C ILE A 136 -10.11 7.21 -3.36
N LYS A 137 -9.23 8.06 -2.84
CA LYS A 137 -7.96 8.40 -3.51
C LYS A 137 -7.11 7.16 -3.79
N LYS A 138 -7.01 6.24 -2.84
CA LYS A 138 -6.25 4.99 -3.02
C LYS A 138 -6.86 4.09 -4.09
N GLU A 139 -8.18 3.90 -4.06
CA GLU A 139 -8.86 3.06 -5.06
C GLU A 139 -8.84 3.70 -6.45
N VAL A 140 -9.02 5.03 -6.54
CA VAL A 140 -8.89 5.76 -7.81
C VAL A 140 -7.48 5.61 -8.39
N LEU A 141 -6.44 5.70 -7.56
CA LEU A 141 -5.07 5.46 -8.02
C LEU A 141 -4.87 4.02 -8.51
N LYS A 142 -5.38 3.04 -7.78
CA LYS A 142 -5.31 1.63 -8.17
C LYS A 142 -6.05 1.33 -9.47
N LEU A 143 -7.21 1.95 -9.68
CA LEU A 143 -7.98 1.84 -10.93
C LEU A 143 -7.28 2.54 -12.09
N LYS A 144 -6.71 3.73 -11.85
CA LYS A 144 -5.93 4.46 -12.86
C LYS A 144 -4.65 3.74 -13.26
N GLN A 145 -4.04 2.94 -12.37
CA GLN A 145 -2.89 2.10 -12.72
C GLN A 145 -3.22 1.02 -13.76
N TRP A 146 -4.50 0.69 -13.95
CA TRP A 146 -4.95 -0.22 -15.01
C TRP A 146 -5.41 0.51 -16.27
N ASP A 147 -5.53 1.84 -16.20
CA ASP A 147 -5.81 2.66 -17.39
C ASP A 147 -4.54 2.76 -18.24
N ILE A 148 -4.71 2.98 -19.53
CA ILE A 148 -3.61 3.07 -20.49
C ILE A 148 -2.75 4.29 -20.13
N ASP A 149 -1.43 4.14 -20.19
CA ASP A 149 -0.48 5.22 -19.97
C ASP A 149 -0.84 6.44 -20.80
N TYR A 150 -0.75 7.63 -20.20
CA TYR A 150 -1.22 8.87 -20.82
C TYR A 150 -0.54 9.13 -22.18
N GLU A 151 0.74 8.79 -22.31
CA GLU A 151 1.49 8.92 -23.56
C GLU A 151 0.97 7.97 -24.66
N LEU A 152 0.70 6.72 -24.31
CA LEU A 152 0.19 5.73 -25.27
C LEU A 152 -1.29 5.95 -25.61
N LYS A 153 -2.03 6.63 -24.73
CA LYS A 153 -3.46 6.88 -24.86
C LYS A 153 -3.78 7.81 -26.03
N ASP A 154 -2.95 8.82 -26.28
CA ASP A 154 -3.14 9.73 -27.39
C ASP A 154 -2.83 9.04 -28.72
N ASP A 155 -1.72 8.30 -28.81
CA ASP A 155 -1.36 7.51 -29.99
C ASP A 155 -2.41 6.44 -30.33
N LEU A 156 -2.89 5.70 -29.33
CA LEU A 156 -3.96 4.70 -29.51
C LEU A 156 -5.27 5.34 -29.94
N LYS A 157 -5.56 6.54 -29.47
CA LYS A 157 -6.77 7.27 -29.83
C LYS A 157 -6.71 7.80 -31.25
N GLU A 158 -5.54 8.23 -31.71
CA GLU A 158 -5.30 8.59 -33.10
C GLU A 158 -5.42 7.36 -34.01
N LEU A 159 -4.77 6.25 -33.65
CA LEU A 159 -4.90 5.00 -34.38
C LEU A 159 -6.36 4.50 -34.43
N GLN A 160 -7.08 4.57 -33.31
CA GLN A 160 -8.50 4.24 -33.25
C GLN A 160 -9.33 5.13 -34.18
N HIS A 161 -9.03 6.44 -34.19
CA HIS A 161 -9.69 7.39 -35.07
C HIS A 161 -9.46 7.04 -36.54
N ASP A 162 -8.24 6.70 -36.92
CA ASP A 162 -7.88 6.35 -38.29
C ASP A 162 -8.51 5.03 -38.74
N ILE A 163 -8.54 4.02 -37.86
CA ILE A 163 -9.27 2.77 -38.11
C ILE A 163 -10.75 3.07 -38.33
N LEU A 164 -11.37 3.85 -37.44
CA LEU A 164 -12.81 4.16 -37.53
C LEU A 164 -13.15 4.96 -38.79
N LEU A 165 -12.28 5.84 -39.27
CA LEU A 165 -12.45 6.55 -40.54
C LEU A 165 -12.51 5.61 -41.74
N VAL A 166 -11.76 4.51 -41.71
CA VAL A 166 -11.72 3.51 -42.79
C VAL A 166 -12.84 2.50 -42.65
N THR A 167 -13.16 2.06 -41.43
CA THR A 167 -14.10 0.96 -41.19
C THR A 167 -15.56 1.39 -41.10
N ASP A 168 -15.84 2.61 -40.62
CA ASP A 168 -17.22 3.09 -40.44
C ASP A 168 -17.51 4.35 -41.29
N PRO A 169 -18.26 4.20 -42.40
CA PRO A 169 -18.58 5.33 -43.28
C PRO A 169 -19.47 6.37 -42.58
N LYS A 170 -20.29 5.98 -41.59
CA LYS A 170 -21.13 6.93 -40.84
C LYS A 170 -20.28 7.82 -39.92
N TYR A 171 -19.22 7.26 -39.35
CA TYR A 171 -18.26 8.01 -38.54
C TYR A 171 -17.56 9.08 -39.39
N ALA A 172 -17.03 8.69 -40.55
CA ALA A 172 -16.38 9.60 -41.50
C ALA A 172 -17.30 10.73 -41.98
N GLU A 173 -18.55 10.41 -42.34
CA GLU A 173 -19.54 11.39 -42.76
C GLU A 173 -19.91 12.38 -41.63
N SER A 174 -20.03 11.88 -40.39
CA SER A 174 -20.30 12.71 -39.23
C SER A 174 -19.17 13.71 -38.94
N LEU A 175 -17.92 13.29 -39.12
CA LEU A 175 -16.72 14.09 -38.93
C LEU A 175 -16.63 15.20 -39.98
N LYS A 176 -16.87 14.85 -41.26
CA LYS A 176 -16.93 15.81 -42.36
C LYS A 176 -18.02 16.87 -42.13
N ARG A 177 -19.21 16.46 -41.67
CA ARG A 177 -20.29 17.37 -41.30
C ARG A 177 -19.91 18.29 -40.14
N LYS A 178 -19.19 17.77 -39.14
CA LYS A 178 -18.73 18.55 -37.97
C LYS A 178 -17.67 19.58 -38.36
N GLN A 179 -16.73 19.22 -39.24
CA GLN A 179 -15.73 20.14 -39.79
C GLN A 179 -16.40 21.25 -40.63
N LEU A 180 -17.36 20.90 -41.48
CA LEU A 180 -18.15 21.88 -42.26
C LEU A 180 -18.91 22.86 -41.36
N LYS A 181 -19.48 22.40 -40.24
CA LYS A 181 -20.13 23.27 -39.25
C LYS A 181 -19.14 24.21 -38.54
N LYS A 182 -17.97 23.70 -38.13
CA LYS A 182 -16.89 24.54 -37.55
C LYS A 182 -16.43 25.62 -38.53
N ASN A 183 -16.24 25.27 -39.80
CA ASN A 183 -15.81 26.23 -40.83
C ASN A 183 -16.90 27.26 -41.17
N LYS A 184 -18.18 26.87 -41.16
CA LYS A 184 -19.30 27.82 -41.29
C LYS A 184 -19.41 28.77 -40.09
N SER A 185 -19.05 28.33 -38.89
CA SER A 185 -19.01 29.17 -37.70
C SER A 185 -17.87 30.20 -37.75
N LYS A 186 -16.67 29.78 -38.19
CA LYS A 186 -15.51 30.69 -38.35
C LYS A 186 -15.72 31.72 -39.47
N LYS A 187 -16.42 31.36 -40.56
CA LYS A 187 -16.79 32.31 -41.62
C LYS A 187 -17.84 33.34 -41.20
N LYS A 188 -18.57 33.12 -40.11
CA LYS A 188 -19.48 34.11 -39.52
C LYS A 188 -18.81 35.06 -38.53
N SER A 189 -17.61 34.74 -38.02
CA SER A 189 -16.86 35.61 -37.10
C SER A 189 -15.68 36.36 -37.73
N HIS A 190 -15.35 36.09 -39.00
CA HIS A 190 -14.37 36.87 -39.76
C HIS A 190 -15.06 37.65 -40.88
N THR A 191 -15.77 38.69 -40.48
CA THR A 191 -16.11 39.83 -41.34
C THR A 191 -15.45 41.10 -40.79
N SER A 192 -14.20 41.00 -40.38
CA SER A 192 -13.34 42.16 -40.09
C SER A 192 -11.89 41.76 -40.29
N ASN A 193 -11.41 41.98 -41.51
CA ASN A 193 -10.12 42.62 -41.83
C ASN A 193 -9.69 42.18 -43.24
N PRO A 194 -9.67 43.09 -44.22
CA PRO A 194 -9.17 42.79 -45.54
C PRO A 194 -7.64 42.85 -45.53
N ASP A 195 -6.97 41.72 -45.32
CA ASP A 195 -5.58 41.51 -45.77
C ASP A 195 -5.49 41.38 -47.32
N SER A 196 -6.49 41.92 -48.01
CA SER A 196 -6.59 41.98 -49.47
C SER A 196 -5.93 43.22 -50.06
N LEU A 197 -5.07 43.93 -49.31
CA LEU A 197 -4.44 45.18 -49.76
C LEU A 197 -2.94 45.07 -50.08
N VAL A 198 -2.38 43.86 -50.16
CA VAL A 198 -0.93 43.67 -50.41
C VAL A 198 -0.65 42.62 -51.48
N ASN A 199 -1.34 42.68 -52.62
CA ASN A 199 -0.92 41.91 -53.82
C ASN A 199 -0.43 42.81 -54.97
N GLN A 200 -0.52 44.14 -54.82
CA GLN A 200 -0.01 45.11 -55.79
C GLN A 200 1.40 45.64 -55.45
N TYR A 201 1.86 45.47 -54.21
CA TYR A 201 3.20 45.88 -53.78
C TYR A 201 3.96 44.71 -53.14
N LYS A 202 4.31 43.71 -53.96
CA LYS A 202 5.26 42.67 -53.55
C LYS A 202 6.66 43.30 -53.43
N GLY A 203 6.97 43.83 -52.25
CA GLY A 203 8.26 44.45 -51.95
C GLY A 203 8.20 45.70 -51.09
N LEU A 204 7.01 46.16 -50.67
CA LEU A 204 6.92 47.38 -49.85
C LEU A 204 7.30 47.18 -48.38
N THR A 205 7.43 45.94 -47.88
CA THR A 205 7.87 45.69 -46.49
C THR A 205 8.74 44.43 -46.24
N PRO A 206 9.69 43.99 -47.09
CA PRO A 206 10.76 43.12 -46.61
C PRO A 206 11.85 44.02 -45.98
N GLY A 207 11.66 44.47 -44.74
CA GLY A 207 12.66 45.25 -44.01
C GLY A 207 12.16 46.42 -43.16
N LEU A 208 10.84 46.65 -43.07
CA LEU A 208 10.30 47.56 -42.04
C LEU A 208 10.37 46.82 -40.71
N ALA A 209 11.09 47.37 -39.72
CA ALA A 209 11.11 46.83 -38.37
C ALA A 209 9.68 46.85 -37.79
N PRO A 210 9.27 45.81 -37.04
CA PRO A 210 8.02 45.88 -36.31
C PRO A 210 8.11 47.08 -35.35
N VAL A 211 7.22 48.05 -35.55
CA VAL A 211 7.11 49.22 -34.67
C VAL A 211 6.36 48.78 -33.42
N ASP A 212 7.06 48.74 -32.28
CA ASP A 212 6.44 48.48 -30.99
C ASP A 212 5.62 49.70 -30.58
N MET A 213 4.39 49.46 -30.07
CA MET A 213 3.45 50.52 -29.69
C MET A 213 3.95 51.41 -28.54
N GLU A 214 5.06 51.06 -27.90
CA GLU A 214 5.62 51.76 -26.73
C GLU A 214 6.57 52.91 -27.11
N ASP A 215 7.07 52.96 -28.36
CA ASP A 215 7.98 54.03 -28.82
C ASP A 215 7.23 55.30 -29.30
N SER A 216 5.90 55.34 -29.19
CA SER A 216 5.08 56.49 -29.62
C SER A 216 4.62 57.41 -28.48
N ASP A 217 5.00 57.13 -27.23
CA ASP A 217 4.51 57.86 -26.04
C ASP A 217 5.55 58.80 -25.41
N SER A 218 6.56 59.26 -26.16
CA SER A 218 7.45 60.34 -25.70
C SER A 218 7.00 61.70 -26.24
N GLU A 219 5.88 62.22 -25.71
CA GLU A 219 5.64 63.67 -25.74
C GLU A 219 6.21 64.31 -24.47
N GLU A 220 7.35 64.95 -24.70
CA GLU A 220 8.04 65.94 -23.86
C GLU A 220 7.08 67.09 -23.53
N PHE A 221 6.69 67.24 -22.25
CA PHE A 221 5.99 68.43 -21.77
C PHE A 221 6.72 69.05 -20.57
N ASP A 222 7.34 70.17 -20.91
CA ASP A 222 8.06 71.15 -20.10
C ASP A 222 7.07 72.20 -19.53
N ASP A 223 7.30 72.56 -18.27
CA ASP A 223 6.93 73.79 -17.55
C ASP A 223 5.49 74.36 -17.52
N GLY A 224 5.06 74.71 -16.30
CA GLY A 224 4.32 75.96 -16.06
C GLY A 224 3.07 75.88 -15.19
N ASP A 225 3.22 76.25 -13.91
CA ASP A 225 2.16 76.77 -13.02
C ASP A 225 1.14 77.66 -13.77
N MET A 226 -0.16 77.53 -13.46
CA MET A 226 -1.06 78.68 -13.28
C MET A 226 -2.42 78.27 -12.68
N ASP A 227 -2.78 79.00 -11.62
CA ASP A 227 -3.97 78.93 -10.78
C ASP A 227 -5.31 79.32 -11.45
N LEU A 228 -6.38 78.61 -11.05
CA LEU A 228 -7.77 79.05 -10.74
C LEU A 228 -8.62 79.81 -11.80
N PRO A 229 -9.95 80.02 -11.60
CA PRO A 229 -10.87 79.52 -10.57
C PRO A 229 -12.17 78.86 -11.09
N VAL A 230 -12.85 78.26 -10.13
CA VAL A 230 -14.25 77.80 -10.12
C VAL A 230 -15.22 78.96 -10.37
N ASP A 231 -16.19 78.78 -11.27
CA ASP A 231 -17.43 79.55 -11.27
C ASP A 231 -18.65 78.61 -11.30
N ASP A 232 -19.38 78.66 -10.20
CA ASP A 232 -20.76 78.20 -10.06
C ASP A 232 -21.67 78.98 -10.99
N TYR A 233 -22.50 78.29 -11.78
CA TYR A 233 -23.76 78.86 -12.24
C TYR A 233 -24.89 77.84 -12.05
N GLN A 234 -25.75 78.15 -11.08
CA GLN A 234 -27.11 77.66 -10.96
C GLN A 234 -27.99 78.39 -11.98
N GLU A 235 -28.83 77.64 -12.69
CA GLU A 235 -30.28 77.89 -12.82
C GLU A 235 -31.00 76.62 -13.28
#